data_AF-A0A968MSJ4-F1
#
_entry.id   AF-A0A968MSJ4-F1
#
_cell.length_a   1.000
_cell.length_b   1.000
_cell.length_c   1.000
_cell.angle_alpha   90.00
_cell.angle_beta   90.00
_cell.angle_gamma   90.00
#
_symmetry.space_group_name_H-M   'P 1'
#
loop_
_entity.id
_entity.type
_entity.pdbx_description
1 polymer ?
#
loop_
_entity_poly.entity_id
_entity_poly.type
_entity_poly.pdbx_seq_one_letter_code
_entity_poly.pdbx_strand_id
1 'polypeptide(L)' 'MYPQSKSYGHFYICLDRPLDSHLVRYVGKTTDPYKRENEHKNRKGRADKDKWIESLKEQGKMPNFHILEICDDTNWHKR' A
#
# COMPACT_ATOMS: atom_id res chain seq x y z
N MET A 1 -1.67 -18.88 5.09
CA MET A 1 -1.24 -19.48 3.81
C MET A 1 -2.39 -19.27 2.82
N TYR A 2 -2.26 -18.40 1.82
CA TYR A 2 -3.36 -18.10 0.89
C TYR A 2 -3.35 -19.07 -0.30
N PRO A 3 -4.51 -19.61 -0.71
CA PRO A 3 -4.57 -20.65 -1.74
C PRO A 3 -4.20 -20.09 -3.12
N GLN A 4 -3.42 -20.88 -3.87
CA GLN A 4 -2.75 -20.53 -5.14
C GLN A 4 -3.63 -20.55 -6.41
N SER A 5 -4.97 -20.62 -6.31
CA SER A 5 -5.84 -20.81 -7.49
C SER A 5 -6.83 -19.68 -7.79
N LYS A 6 -6.63 -18.49 -7.22
CA LYS A 6 -7.40 -17.30 -7.62
C LYS A 6 -6.44 -16.27 -8.19
N SER A 7 -6.71 -15.81 -9.40
CA SER A 7 -6.07 -14.62 -9.95
C SER A 7 -6.55 -13.43 -9.14
N TYR A 8 -5.87 -13.11 -8.05
CA TYR A 8 -6.17 -11.92 -7.25
C TYR A 8 -5.91 -10.71 -8.13
N GLY A 9 -7.00 -10.19 -8.71
CA GLY A 9 -7.00 -9.20 -9.75
C GLY A 9 -6.26 -7.96 -9.30
N HIS A 10 -6.63 -7.38 -8.17
CA HIS A 10 -6.01 -6.15 -7.70
C HIS A 10 -6.22 -5.95 -6.19
N PHE A 11 -5.21 -5.39 -5.53
CA PHE A 11 -5.18 -5.04 -4.13
C PHE A 11 -5.25 -3.52 -4.00
N TYR A 12 -6.22 -3.03 -3.22
CA TYR A 12 -6.22 -1.66 -2.75
C TYR A 12 -5.43 -1.60 -1.45
N ILE A 13 -4.46 -0.71 -1.40
CA ILE A 13 -3.54 -0.55 -0.28
C ILE A 13 -3.63 0.87 0.27
N CYS A 14 -3.41 1.03 1.56
CA CYS A 14 -3.21 2.34 2.14
C CYS A 14 -1.94 2.43 2.99
N LEU A 15 -1.41 3.65 3.07
CA LEU A 15 -0.33 4.01 3.98
C LEU A 15 -0.85 5.02 4.99
N ASP A 16 -0.65 4.75 6.27
CA ASP A 16 -0.96 5.67 7.36
C ASP A 16 0.26 5.96 8.24
N ARG A 17 0.10 6.90 9.18
CA ARG A 17 1.13 7.25 10.16
C ARG A 17 1.13 6.25 11.32
N PRO A 18 2.32 5.83 11.80
CA PRO A 18 2.45 4.75 12.78
C PRO A 18 1.93 5.02 14.19
N LEU A 19 1.66 6.26 14.60
CA LEU A 19 1.30 6.54 16.00
C LEU A 19 -0.05 7.20 16.27
N ASP A 20 -0.57 8.16 15.49
CA ASP A 20 -1.55 9.09 16.10
C ASP A 20 -2.81 9.47 15.32
N SER A 21 -3.13 8.93 14.13
CA SER A 21 -4.39 9.38 13.50
C SER A 21 -5.14 8.42 12.59
N HIS A 22 -4.64 7.21 12.30
CA HIS A 22 -5.18 6.41 11.18
C HIS A 22 -5.37 7.23 9.89
N LEU A 23 -4.64 8.36 9.77
CA LEU A 23 -4.84 9.31 8.70
C LEU A 23 -4.17 8.74 7.48
N VAL A 24 -5.00 8.19 6.61
CA VAL A 24 -4.59 7.64 5.33
C VAL A 24 -3.99 8.76 4.49
N ARG A 25 -2.69 8.63 4.17
CA ARG A 25 -1.95 9.60 3.35
C ARG A 25 -1.82 9.16 1.90
N TYR A 26 -2.03 7.88 1.63
CA TYR A 26 -1.96 7.32 0.29
C TYR A 26 -2.91 6.14 0.19
N VAL A 27 -3.66 6.08 -0.91
CA VAL A 27 -4.40 4.90 -1.35
C VAL A 27 -3.91 4.57 -2.75
N GLY A 28 -3.62 3.29 -3.00
CA GLY A 28 -3.14 2.84 -4.30
C GLY A 28 -3.66 1.46 -4.66
N LYS A 29 -3.56 1.13 -5.94
CA LYS A 29 -3.89 -0.17 -6.50
C LYS A 29 -2.62 -0.91 -6.90
N THR A 30 -2.52 -2.20 -6.62
CA THR A 30 -1.37 -3.05 -7.01
C THR A 30 -1.83 -4.49 -7.27
N THR A 31 -1.14 -5.25 -8.10
CA THR A 31 -1.37 -6.70 -8.27
C THR A 31 -0.51 -7.53 -7.32
N ASP A 32 0.56 -6.93 -6.78
CA ASP A 32 1.47 -7.53 -5.82
C ASP A 32 1.68 -6.57 -4.64
N PRO A 33 1.02 -6.80 -3.49
CA PRO A 33 1.11 -5.91 -2.34
C PRO A 33 2.48 -5.98 -1.66
N TYR A 34 3.14 -7.14 -1.64
CA TYR A 34 4.45 -7.32 -1.00
C TYR A 34 5.54 -6.59 -1.78
N LYS A 35 5.56 -6.75 -3.11
CA LYS A 35 6.48 -5.99 -3.96
C LYS A 35 6.24 -4.49 -3.80
N ARG A 36 4.98 -4.05 -3.78
CA ARG A 36 4.64 -2.63 -3.64
C ARG A 36 5.04 -2.07 -2.27
N GLU A 37 4.86 -2.82 -1.20
CA GLU A 37 5.34 -2.46 0.13
C GLU A 37 6.86 -2.30 0.13
N ASN A 38 7.59 -3.26 -0.45
CA ASN A 38 9.04 -3.21 -0.54
C ASN A 38 9.53 -2.01 -1.38
N GLU A 39 8.83 -1.70 -2.47
CA GLU A 39 9.08 -0.48 -3.26
C GLU A 39 8.88 0.77 -2.40
N HIS A 40 7.78 0.89 -1.65
CA HIS A 40 7.57 2.04 -0.77
C HIS A 40 8.61 2.16 0.34
N LYS A 41 9.10 1.03 0.88
CA LYS A 41 10.14 1.02 1.90
C LYS A 41 11.50 1.44 1.35
N ASN A 42 11.86 1.08 0.12
CA ASN A 42 13.22 1.27 -0.38
C ASN A 42 13.37 2.39 -1.42
N ARG A 43 12.29 2.78 -2.09
CA ARG A 43 12.33 3.79 -3.14
C ARG A 43 12.57 5.17 -2.54
N LYS A 44 13.48 5.91 -3.17
CA LYS A 44 13.59 7.37 -3.06
C LYS A 44 12.95 7.96 -4.31
N GLY A 45 12.06 8.91 -4.13
CA GLY A 45 11.30 9.49 -5.23
C GLY A 45 10.95 10.93 -4.95
N ARG A 46 10.45 11.63 -5.97
CA ARG A 46 10.11 13.06 -5.87
C ARG A 46 8.64 13.31 -5.56
N ALA A 47 7.81 12.27 -5.54
CA ALA A 47 6.39 12.42 -5.26
C ALA A 47 6.18 12.79 -3.79
N ASP A 48 5.08 13.47 -3.49
CA ASP A 48 4.80 13.94 -2.12
C ASP A 48 4.67 12.78 -1.12
N LYS A 49 4.16 11.62 -1.57
CA LYS A 49 4.17 10.39 -0.76
C LYS A 49 5.58 9.92 -0.43
N ASP A 50 6.53 10.07 -1.35
CA ASP A 50 7.91 9.59 -1.17
C ASP A 50 8.62 10.53 -0.19
N LYS A 51 8.47 11.85 -0.34
CA LYS A 51 8.95 12.85 0.63
C LYS A 51 8.37 12.62 2.02
N TRP A 52 7.08 12.28 2.10
CA TRP A 52 6.45 11.96 3.37
C TRP A 52 7.04 10.69 4.00
N ILE A 53 7.23 9.62 3.24
CA ILE A 53 7.88 8.39 3.72
C ILE A 53 9.32 8.68 4.16
N GLU A 54 10.06 9.50 3.43
CA GLU A 54 11.41 9.94 3.82
C GLU A 54 11.40 10.72 5.13
N SER A 55 10.46 11.67 5.32
CA SER A 55 10.32 12.40 6.58
C SER A 55 10.01 11.49 7.79
N LEU A 56 9.36 10.34 7.56
CA LEU A 56 9.15 9.33 8.60
C LEU A 56 10.45 8.58 8.91
N LYS A 57 11.22 8.21 7.88
CA LYS A 57 12.53 7.55 8.04
C LYS A 57 13.50 8.39 8.85
N GLU A 58 13.54 9.69 8.58
CA GLU A 58 14.37 10.65 9.33
C GLU A 58 14.02 10.69 10.83
N GLN A 59 12.76 10.39 11.17
CA GLN A 59 12.28 10.25 12.55
C GLN A 59 12.45 8.83 13.12
N GLY A 60 13.11 7.91 12.39
CA GLY A 60 13.22 6.50 12.78
C GLY A 60 11.89 5.72 12.70
N LYS A 61 10.91 6.25 11.97
CA LYS A 61 9.55 5.69 11.84
C LYS A 61 9.31 5.13 10.45
N MET A 62 8.35 4.20 10.34
CA MET A 62 7.88 3.67 9.07
C MET A 62 6.37 3.80 8.91
N PRO A 63 5.84 4.05 7.70
CA PRO A 63 4.40 4.01 7.48
C PRO A 63 3.88 2.58 7.68
N ASN A 64 2.67 2.44 8.22
CA ASN A 64 2.01 1.14 8.21
C ASN A 64 1.42 0.90 6.83
N PHE A 65 1.50 -0.35 6.37
CA PHE A 65 0.95 -0.78 5.10
C PHE A 65 -0.26 -1.66 5.36
N HIS A 66 -1.44 -1.23 4.90
CA HIS A 66 -2.67 -2.00 5.07
C HIS A 66 -3.25 -2.36 3.71
N ILE A 67 -3.74 -3.60 3.59
CA ILE A 67 -4.58 -4.02 2.47
C ILE A 67 -6.01 -3.65 2.85
N LEU A 68 -6.61 -2.72 2.11
CA LEU A 68 -7.99 -2.27 2.32
C LEU A 68 -8.98 -3.25 1.69
N GLU A 69 -8.69 -3.69 0.47
CA GLU A 69 -9.59 -4.52 -0.31
C GLU A 69 -8.79 -5.42 -1.25
N ILE A 70 -9.24 -6.67 -1.39
CA ILE A 70 -8.73 -7.63 -2.36
C ILE A 70 -9.83 -7.85 -3.38
N CYS A 71 -9.63 -7.35 -4.59
CA CYS A 71 -10.55 -7.54 -5.70
C CYS A 71 -10.09 -8.72 -6.54
N ASP A 72 -10.98 -9.66 -6.77
CA ASP A 72 -10.82 -10.69 -7.79
C ASP A 72 -11.27 -10.10 -9.14
N ASP A 73 -10.45 -10.23 -10.18
CA ASP A 73 -10.80 -9.70 -11.51
C ASP A 73 -11.99 -10.44 -12.12
N THR A 74 -12.38 -11.60 -11.56
CA THR A 74 -13.54 -12.37 -12.00
C THR A 74 -14.89 -11.70 -11.76
N ASN A 75 -14.98 -10.63 -10.95
CA ASN A 75 -16.26 -9.96 -10.62
C ASN A 75 -16.24 -8.43 -10.80
N TRP A 76 -15.57 -7.90 -11.84
CA TRP A 76 -15.69 -6.48 -12.19
C TRP A 76 -17.08 -6.16 -12.75
N HIS A 77 -18.03 -5.86 -11.87
CA HIS A 77 -19.29 -5.22 -12.24
C HIS A 77 -19.12 -3.70 -12.20
N LYS A 78 -19.28 -3.06 -13.35
CA LYS A 78 -19.30 -1.59 -13.49
C LYS A 78 -20.44 -1.05 -12.62
N ARG A 79 -20.13 -0.33 -11.54
CA ARG A 79 -21.10 0.48 -10.78
C ARG A 79 -21.44 1.77 -11.53
#